data_AF-A0A2E1P4N4-F1
#
_entry.id   AF-A0A2E1P4N4-F1
#
_cell.length_a   1.000
_cell.length_b   1.000
_cell.length_c   1.000
_cell.angle_alpha   90.00
_cell.angle_beta   90.00
_cell.angle_gamma   90.00
#
_symmetry.space_group_name_H-M   'P 1'
#
loop_
_entity.id
_entity.type
_entity.pdbx_description
1 polymer ?
#
loop_
_entity_poly.entity_id
_entity_poly.type
_entity_poly.pdbx_seq_one_letter_code
_entity_poly.pdbx_strand_id
1 'polypeptide(L)'
;MSKSSENYTRVTTRTLAEMKANGEKIAMLTAYDYTMAGILDRAGIDVILVGDSASNVMAGHETTLPITLDQMVYHAASVVRGVERALVVVDLPFGTYQADSKEALRSAIRIMKEAGAHAVKLEGGSQIKESIQRILQAGIPVMGHLGLTPQSIYKFGTYTVRAKEETEAEQLLNDAQMLENAGCFGIVLEKIPAKLAEKVTKTVNIPIIGIGAGVRVDGQVLVLNDMLGMNKEFSPRFLRRYLDLNKEISIAVKNYTTEVKNQDFPNNKEQY
;
A
#
# COMPACT_ATOMS: atom_id res chain seq x y z
N MET A 1 13.02 -13.29 26.43
CA MET A 1 11.84 -12.72 27.10
C MET A 1 10.98 -12.08 26.03
N SER A 2 9.83 -12.67 25.73
CA SER A 2 8.87 -12.13 24.76
C SER A 2 8.37 -10.79 25.32
N LYS A 3 8.77 -9.67 24.71
CA LYS A 3 8.07 -8.40 24.93
C LYS A 3 6.63 -8.67 24.51
N SER A 4 5.70 -8.63 25.45
CA SER A 4 4.27 -8.65 25.17
C SER A 4 3.98 -7.63 24.08
N SER A 5 3.47 -8.05 22.92
CA SER A 5 3.01 -7.15 21.87
C SER A 5 2.02 -6.17 22.51
N GLU A 6 2.36 -4.88 22.54
CA GLU A 6 1.43 -3.87 23.00
C GLU A 6 0.20 -3.95 22.11
N ASN A 7 -0.96 -4.19 22.72
CA ASN A 7 -2.18 -4.37 21.96
C ASN A 7 -2.70 -2.97 21.57
N TYR A 8 -2.18 -2.43 20.46
CA TYR A 8 -2.56 -1.10 19.98
C TYR A 8 -4.04 -1.10 19.59
N THR A 9 -4.87 -0.36 20.34
CA THR A 9 -6.32 -0.23 20.08
C THR A 9 -6.60 0.54 18.80
N ARG A 10 -5.72 1.48 18.44
CA ARG A 10 -5.72 2.19 17.16
C ARG A 10 -4.29 2.47 16.71
N VAL A 11 -3.98 2.16 15.46
CA VAL A 11 -2.66 2.38 14.88
C VAL A 11 -2.59 3.80 14.33
N THR A 12 -1.55 4.52 14.74
CA THR A 12 -1.25 5.90 14.31
C THR A 12 0.16 5.99 13.75
N THR A 13 0.51 7.13 13.15
CA THR A 13 1.90 7.38 12.72
C THR A 13 2.91 7.28 13.88
N ARG A 14 2.51 7.70 15.08
CA ARG A 14 3.29 7.53 16.31
C ARG A 14 3.46 6.06 16.68
N THR A 15 2.39 5.28 16.61
CA THR A 15 2.41 3.82 16.85
C THR A 15 3.44 3.15 15.94
N LEU A 16 3.49 3.50 14.66
CA LEU A 16 4.47 2.92 13.73
C LEU A 16 5.92 3.28 14.10
N ALA A 17 6.17 4.51 14.57
CA ALA A 17 7.48 4.91 15.07
C ALA A 17 7.87 4.12 16.34
N GLU A 18 6.91 3.89 17.24
CA GLU A 18 7.09 3.07 18.46
C GLU A 18 7.40 1.61 18.09
N MET A 19 6.68 1.02 17.12
CA MET A 19 6.96 -0.32 16.61
C MET A 19 8.40 -0.44 16.09
N LYS A 20 8.85 0.52 15.25
CA LYS A 20 10.26 0.56 14.79
C LYS A 20 11.24 0.65 15.96
N ALA A 21 11.03 1.57 16.89
CA ALA A 21 11.91 1.75 18.06
C ALA A 21 11.98 0.48 18.93
N ASN A 22 10.89 -0.27 19.00
CA ASN A 22 10.80 -1.53 19.72
C ASN A 22 11.31 -2.76 18.94
N GLY A 23 11.62 -2.61 17.65
CA GLY A 23 11.98 -3.70 16.76
C GLY A 23 10.80 -4.60 16.36
N GLU A 24 9.57 -4.15 16.58
CA GLU A 24 8.33 -4.81 16.18
C GLU A 24 8.08 -4.57 14.68
N LYS A 25 7.73 -5.63 13.94
CA LYS A 25 7.54 -5.53 12.49
C LYS A 25 6.14 -5.03 12.16
N ILE A 26 6.07 -4.07 11.24
CA ILE A 26 4.80 -3.50 10.76
C ILE A 26 4.26 -4.35 9.61
N ALA A 27 3.02 -4.81 9.73
CA ALA A 27 2.33 -5.52 8.66
C ALA A 27 1.39 -4.57 7.90
N MET A 28 1.59 -4.46 6.59
CA MET A 28 0.78 -3.63 5.69
C MET A 28 0.21 -4.49 4.55
N LEU A 29 -1.06 -4.27 4.22
CA LEU A 29 -1.70 -4.89 3.05
C LEU A 29 -2.54 -3.87 2.31
N THR A 30 -2.72 -4.05 1.01
CA THR A 30 -3.69 -3.23 0.28
C THR A 30 -5.13 -3.65 0.56
N ALA A 31 -6.07 -2.72 0.47
CA ALA A 31 -7.50 -3.02 0.40
C ALA A 31 -8.22 -1.92 -0.39
N TYR A 32 -9.37 -2.26 -0.97
CA TYR A 32 -10.07 -1.37 -1.91
C TYR A 32 -11.59 -1.30 -1.64
N ASP A 33 -12.09 -2.07 -0.69
CA ASP A 33 -13.52 -2.14 -0.35
C ASP A 33 -13.76 -2.35 1.14
N TYR A 34 -15.00 -2.09 1.56
CA TYR A 34 -15.46 -2.17 2.94
C TYR A 34 -15.30 -3.57 3.55
N THR A 35 -15.74 -4.60 2.83
CA THR A 35 -15.82 -5.98 3.34
C THR A 35 -14.43 -6.50 3.65
N MET A 36 -13.51 -6.33 2.70
CA MET A 36 -12.16 -6.80 2.84
C MET A 36 -11.38 -6.00 3.89
N ALA A 37 -11.55 -4.67 3.91
CA ALA A 37 -10.93 -3.83 4.93
C ALA A 37 -11.31 -4.27 6.35
N GLY A 38 -12.59 -4.57 6.60
CA GLY A 38 -13.04 -5.06 7.89
C GLY A 38 -12.50 -6.44 8.26
N ILE A 39 -12.30 -7.33 7.28
CA ILE A 39 -11.64 -8.62 7.52
C ILE A 39 -10.19 -8.41 7.94
N LEU A 40 -9.45 -7.58 7.20
CA LEU A 40 -8.04 -7.31 7.50
C LEU A 40 -7.85 -6.62 8.85
N ASP A 41 -8.70 -5.64 9.17
CA ASP A 41 -8.64 -4.89 10.42
C ASP A 41 -8.82 -5.81 11.63
N ARG A 42 -9.86 -6.66 11.61
CA ARG A 42 -10.11 -7.67 12.66
C ARG A 42 -9.04 -8.75 12.73
N ALA A 43 -8.35 -9.03 11.61
CA ALA A 43 -7.21 -9.94 11.58
C ALA A 43 -5.93 -9.31 12.17
N GLY A 44 -5.94 -8.02 12.50
CA GLY A 44 -4.84 -7.34 13.18
C GLY A 44 -3.81 -6.70 12.25
N ILE A 45 -4.14 -6.39 11.00
CA ILE A 45 -3.22 -5.64 10.13
C ILE A 45 -2.94 -4.25 10.70
N ASP A 46 -1.69 -3.78 10.64
CA ASP A 46 -1.34 -2.47 11.23
C ASP A 46 -1.69 -1.31 10.31
N VAL A 47 -1.45 -1.51 9.01
CA VAL A 47 -1.67 -0.48 7.99
C VAL A 47 -2.43 -1.05 6.80
N ILE A 48 -3.48 -0.36 6.39
CA ILE A 48 -4.19 -0.65 5.14
C ILE A 48 -3.82 0.41 4.12
N LEU A 49 -3.29 -0.03 2.98
CA LEU A 49 -2.97 0.83 1.84
C LEU A 49 -4.10 0.80 0.82
N VAL A 50 -4.76 1.93 0.60
CA VAL A 50 -5.60 2.13 -0.57
C VAL A 50 -4.69 2.60 -1.69
N GLY A 51 -4.07 1.63 -2.36
CA GLY A 51 -3.02 1.87 -3.35
C GLY A 51 -3.55 2.05 -4.77
N ASP A 52 -2.84 2.81 -5.59
CA ASP A 52 -3.15 3.00 -7.01
C ASP A 52 -3.06 1.69 -7.84
N SER A 53 -2.44 0.65 -7.28
CA SER A 53 -2.56 -0.77 -7.69
C SER A 53 -4.00 -1.24 -7.94
N ALA A 54 -5.02 -0.57 -7.37
CA ALA A 54 -6.42 -0.75 -7.72
C ALA A 54 -6.67 -0.62 -9.23
N SER A 55 -5.92 0.22 -9.93
CA SER A 55 -5.96 0.36 -11.39
C SER A 55 -5.81 -1.00 -12.09
N ASN A 56 -4.88 -1.82 -11.61
CA ASN A 56 -4.63 -3.15 -12.15
C ASN A 56 -5.62 -4.17 -11.62
N VAL A 57 -5.73 -4.30 -10.30
CA VAL A 57 -6.42 -5.45 -9.68
C VAL A 57 -7.92 -5.26 -9.53
N MET A 58 -8.41 -4.02 -9.62
CA MET A 58 -9.85 -3.70 -9.54
C MET A 58 -10.39 -3.24 -10.90
N ALA A 59 -9.63 -2.42 -11.64
CA ALA A 59 -10.08 -1.85 -12.91
C ALA A 59 -9.52 -2.54 -14.18
N GLY A 60 -8.58 -3.48 -14.04
CA GLY A 60 -8.03 -4.25 -15.16
C GLY A 60 -7.17 -3.45 -16.13
N HIS A 61 -6.70 -2.26 -15.74
CA HIS A 61 -5.75 -1.49 -16.54
C HIS A 61 -4.37 -2.17 -16.56
N GLU A 62 -3.61 -1.94 -17.63
CA GLU A 62 -2.24 -2.46 -17.77
C GLU A 62 -1.26 -1.79 -16.78
N THR A 63 -1.48 -0.52 -16.45
CA THR A 63 -0.63 0.27 -15.56
C THR A 63 -1.45 0.99 -14.50
N THR A 64 -0.80 1.61 -13.53
CA THR A 64 -1.47 2.44 -12.51
C THR A 64 -1.82 3.85 -13.00
N LEU A 65 -1.32 4.28 -14.16
CA LEU A 65 -1.51 5.65 -14.65
C LEU A 65 -2.97 6.06 -14.91
N PRO A 66 -3.87 5.19 -15.40
CA PRO A 66 -5.24 5.60 -15.71
C PRO A 66 -6.12 5.88 -14.49
N ILE A 67 -5.75 5.43 -13.29
CA ILE A 67 -6.61 5.59 -12.12
C ILE A 67 -6.72 7.06 -11.73
N THR A 68 -7.95 7.52 -11.50
CA THR A 68 -8.24 8.92 -11.21
C THR A 68 -8.28 9.18 -9.70
N LEU A 69 -8.17 10.46 -9.33
CA LEU A 69 -8.37 10.88 -7.94
C LEU A 69 -9.76 10.51 -7.42
N ASP A 70 -10.80 10.58 -8.24
CA ASP A 70 -12.18 10.24 -7.85
C ASP A 70 -12.31 8.74 -7.54
N GLN A 71 -11.66 7.89 -8.32
CA GLN A 71 -11.60 6.44 -8.05
C GLN A 71 -10.84 6.15 -6.75
N MET A 72 -9.72 6.84 -6.51
CA MET A 72 -8.98 6.72 -5.24
C MET A 72 -9.85 7.15 -4.04
N VAL A 73 -10.56 8.26 -4.14
CA VAL A 73 -11.50 8.73 -3.10
C VAL A 73 -12.61 7.70 -2.86
N TYR A 74 -13.19 7.12 -3.92
CA TYR A 74 -14.24 6.10 -3.80
C TYR A 74 -13.78 4.83 -3.05
N HIS A 75 -12.64 4.28 -3.44
CA HIS A 75 -12.06 3.11 -2.77
C HIS A 75 -11.69 3.43 -1.32
N ALA A 76 -11.05 4.58 -1.10
CA ALA A 76 -10.66 4.99 0.24
C ALA A 76 -11.85 5.20 1.17
N ALA A 77 -12.92 5.85 0.71
CA ALA A 77 -14.13 6.04 1.51
C ALA A 77 -14.77 4.69 1.90
N SER A 78 -14.69 3.70 1.02
CA SER A 78 -15.20 2.35 1.27
C SER A 78 -14.36 1.62 2.32
N VAL A 79 -13.03 1.71 2.21
CA VAL A 79 -12.10 1.11 3.17
C VAL A 79 -12.22 1.75 4.55
N VAL A 80 -12.23 3.08 4.64
CA VAL A 80 -12.31 3.81 5.93
C VAL A 80 -13.55 3.41 6.73
N ARG A 81 -14.70 3.18 6.07
CA ARG A 81 -15.92 2.71 6.74
C ARG A 81 -15.77 1.33 7.38
N GLY A 82 -14.85 0.50 6.90
CA GLY A 82 -14.65 -0.87 7.37
C GLY A 82 -13.54 -1.01 8.42
N VAL A 83 -12.84 0.07 8.78
CA VAL A 83 -11.64 0.03 9.62
C VAL A 83 -11.90 0.73 10.95
N GLU A 84 -11.58 0.05 12.05
CA GLU A 84 -11.62 0.61 13.40
C GLU A 84 -10.22 0.82 13.97
N ARG A 85 -9.30 -0.13 13.76
CA ARG A 85 -7.95 -0.13 14.35
C ARG A 85 -6.86 0.40 13.41
N ALA A 86 -6.74 -0.13 12.21
CA ALA A 86 -5.59 0.05 11.33
C ALA A 86 -5.41 1.50 10.85
N LEU A 87 -4.18 1.87 10.53
CA LEU A 87 -3.89 3.14 9.87
C LEU A 87 -4.23 3.02 8.37
N VAL A 88 -5.18 3.83 7.88
CA VAL A 88 -5.51 3.89 6.45
C VAL A 88 -4.66 4.94 5.74
N VAL A 89 -3.79 4.47 4.84
CA VAL A 89 -2.94 5.30 3.97
C VAL A 89 -3.48 5.22 2.54
N VAL A 90 -3.58 6.34 1.84
CA VAL A 90 -4.13 6.39 0.47
C VAL A 90 -3.12 6.96 -0.50
N ASP A 91 -2.95 6.32 -1.66
CA ASP A 91 -2.10 6.86 -2.70
C ASP A 91 -2.66 8.13 -3.34
N LEU A 92 -1.79 9.09 -3.60
CA LEU A 92 -2.06 10.12 -4.61
C LEU A 92 -1.76 9.53 -5.99
N PRO A 93 -2.74 9.49 -6.91
CA PRO A 93 -2.53 8.88 -8.22
C PRO A 93 -1.69 9.78 -9.13
N PHE A 94 -1.19 9.19 -10.22
CA PHE A 94 -0.36 9.90 -11.19
C PHE A 94 -1.03 11.18 -11.71
N GLY A 95 -0.24 12.24 -11.87
CA GLY A 95 -0.69 13.54 -12.38
C GLY A 95 -1.28 14.48 -11.32
N THR A 96 -1.50 14.01 -10.09
CA THR A 96 -2.15 14.80 -9.04
C THR A 96 -1.19 15.54 -8.11
N TYR A 97 0.12 15.26 -8.18
CA TYR A 97 1.09 15.82 -7.23
C TYR A 97 2.47 16.14 -7.78
N GLN A 98 2.83 15.64 -8.97
CA GLN A 98 4.20 15.69 -9.48
C GLN A 98 4.61 17.08 -9.98
N ALA A 99 3.68 17.82 -10.60
CA ALA A 99 4.00 19.05 -11.34
C ALA A 99 3.69 20.35 -10.57
N ASP A 100 2.59 20.40 -9.82
CA ASP A 100 2.17 21.57 -9.05
C ASP A 100 1.94 21.19 -7.60
N SER A 101 2.71 21.77 -6.70
CA SER A 101 2.63 21.55 -5.26
C SER A 101 1.31 22.06 -4.66
N LYS A 102 0.64 23.04 -5.28
CA LYS A 102 -0.71 23.47 -4.90
C LYS A 102 -1.74 22.41 -5.26
N GLU A 103 -1.60 21.78 -6.42
CA GLU A 103 -2.47 20.69 -6.85
C GLU A 103 -2.26 19.44 -5.99
N ALA A 104 -1.01 19.15 -5.61
CA ALA A 104 -0.69 18.09 -4.65
C ALA A 104 -1.44 18.29 -3.33
N LEU A 105 -1.47 19.52 -2.81
CA LEU A 105 -2.20 19.85 -1.59
C LEU A 105 -3.72 19.72 -1.78
N ARG A 106 -4.29 20.24 -2.88
CA ARG A 106 -5.73 20.09 -3.15
C ARG A 106 -6.13 18.63 -3.22
N SER A 107 -5.36 17.81 -3.94
CA SER A 107 -5.60 16.38 -4.09
C SER A 107 -5.50 15.63 -2.75
N ALA A 108 -4.50 15.96 -1.94
CA ALA A 108 -4.37 15.40 -0.59
C ALA A 108 -5.57 15.80 0.29
N ILE A 109 -6.00 17.06 0.26
CA ILE A 109 -7.17 17.55 1.00
C ILE A 109 -8.43 16.80 0.59
N ARG A 110 -8.63 16.55 -0.72
CA ARG A 110 -9.77 15.77 -1.22
C ARG A 110 -9.78 14.37 -0.62
N ILE A 111 -8.66 13.65 -0.67
CA ILE A 111 -8.53 12.32 -0.04
C ILE A 111 -8.86 12.38 1.46
N MET A 112 -8.28 13.33 2.20
CA MET A 112 -8.51 13.42 3.65
C MET A 112 -9.97 13.76 3.98
N LYS A 113 -10.59 14.70 3.26
CA LYS A 113 -11.93 15.21 3.56
C LYS A 113 -13.06 14.33 3.01
N GLU A 114 -12.93 13.87 1.78
CA GLU A 114 -14.00 13.14 1.08
C GLU A 114 -13.98 11.65 1.45
N ALA A 115 -12.80 11.07 1.69
CA ALA A 115 -12.68 9.66 2.05
C ALA A 115 -12.48 9.39 3.54
N GLY A 116 -12.00 10.36 4.33
CA GLY A 116 -11.68 10.17 5.74
C GLY A 116 -10.38 9.40 5.98
N ALA A 117 -9.45 9.43 5.02
CA ALA A 117 -8.12 8.81 5.16
C ALA A 117 -7.34 9.37 6.35
N HIS A 118 -6.39 8.59 6.87
CA HIS A 118 -5.53 9.04 7.97
C HIS A 118 -4.21 9.65 7.47
N ALA A 119 -3.77 9.27 6.26
CA ALA A 119 -2.51 9.71 5.66
C ALA A 119 -2.52 9.51 4.14
N VAL A 120 -1.56 10.14 3.45
CA VAL A 120 -1.35 9.97 2.00
C VAL A 120 0.02 9.36 1.70
N LYS A 121 0.13 8.62 0.58
CA LYS A 121 1.40 8.13 0.03
C LYS A 121 1.70 8.77 -1.33
N LEU A 122 2.95 9.18 -1.54
CA LEU A 122 3.44 9.80 -2.78
C LEU A 122 4.69 9.10 -3.29
N GLU A 123 4.77 8.87 -4.59
CA GLU A 123 5.96 8.30 -5.23
C GLU A 123 6.92 9.38 -5.72
N GLY A 124 8.17 9.29 -5.25
CA GLY A 124 9.24 10.19 -5.66
C GLY A 124 10.11 10.65 -4.49
N GLY A 125 11.30 11.14 -4.84
CA GLY A 125 12.26 11.70 -3.90
C GLY A 125 12.34 13.22 -4.06
N SER A 126 13.55 13.73 -4.17
CA SER A 126 13.87 15.16 -4.29
C SER A 126 13.06 15.91 -5.35
N GLN A 127 12.67 15.26 -6.45
CA GLN A 127 11.89 15.87 -7.52
C GLN A 127 10.48 16.31 -7.12
N ILE A 128 9.88 15.72 -6.07
CA ILE A 128 8.55 16.10 -5.56
C ILE A 128 8.61 16.75 -4.17
N LYS A 129 9.80 17.15 -3.71
CA LYS A 129 10.03 17.71 -2.38
C LYS A 129 9.08 18.85 -2.06
N GLU A 130 8.85 19.74 -3.02
CA GLU A 130 7.98 20.91 -2.81
C GLU A 130 6.52 20.50 -2.55
N SER A 131 6.01 19.50 -3.27
CA SER A 131 4.68 18.93 -3.06
C SER A 131 4.55 18.31 -1.67
N ILE A 132 5.54 17.51 -1.25
CA ILE A 132 5.58 16.89 0.07
C ILE A 132 5.57 17.95 1.18
N GLN A 133 6.45 18.94 1.10
CA GLN A 133 6.54 20.00 2.10
C GLN A 133 5.23 20.77 2.23
N ARG A 134 4.55 21.05 1.12
CA ARG A 134 3.28 21.76 1.12
C ARG A 134 2.14 20.95 1.73
N ILE A 135 2.09 19.64 1.49
CA ILE A 135 1.13 18.73 2.11
C ILE A 135 1.37 18.63 3.63
N LEU A 136 2.63 18.46 4.04
CA LEU A 136 3.02 18.37 5.45
C LEU A 136 2.71 19.67 6.21
N GLN A 137 2.92 20.84 5.61
CA GLN A 137 2.57 22.14 6.21
C GLN A 137 1.07 22.30 6.48
N ALA A 138 0.21 21.58 5.75
CA ALA A 138 -1.23 21.56 6.00
C ALA A 138 -1.63 20.56 7.10
N GLY A 139 -0.66 19.88 7.74
CA GLY A 139 -0.91 18.90 8.81
C GLY A 139 -1.31 17.51 8.31
N ILE A 140 -1.17 17.22 7.02
CA ILE A 140 -1.52 15.92 6.44
C ILE A 140 -0.29 14.99 6.55
N PRO A 141 -0.40 13.82 7.21
CA PRO A 141 0.72 12.88 7.30
C PRO A 141 1.06 12.27 5.94
N VAL A 142 2.36 12.23 5.61
CA VAL A 142 2.88 11.72 4.34
C VAL A 142 3.76 10.49 4.56
N MET A 143 3.45 9.42 3.83
CA MET A 143 4.36 8.29 3.60
C MET A 143 5.04 8.48 2.23
N GLY A 144 6.36 8.44 2.19
CA GLY A 144 7.08 8.47 0.91
C GLY A 144 7.10 7.11 0.24
N HIS A 145 7.36 7.07 -1.07
CA HIS A 145 7.63 5.84 -1.81
C HIS A 145 8.84 6.05 -2.73
N LEU A 146 9.89 5.27 -2.48
CA LEU A 146 11.14 5.26 -3.25
C LEU A 146 11.46 3.87 -3.83
N GLY A 147 12.40 3.84 -4.77
CA GLY A 147 12.83 2.65 -5.47
C GLY A 147 12.14 2.52 -6.83
N LEU A 148 11.52 1.37 -7.11
CA LEU A 148 10.63 1.28 -8.26
C LEU A 148 9.32 1.99 -7.93
N THR A 149 9.06 3.10 -8.60
CA THR A 149 7.80 3.85 -8.49
C THR A 149 6.94 3.57 -9.73
N PRO A 150 5.91 2.69 -9.66
CA PRO A 150 5.08 2.28 -10.81
C PRO A 150 4.50 3.42 -11.64
N GLN A 151 4.21 4.58 -11.05
CA GLN A 151 3.70 5.74 -11.79
C GLN A 151 4.71 6.31 -12.79
N SER A 152 5.99 5.94 -12.66
CA SER A 152 7.07 6.29 -13.59
C SER A 152 7.41 5.15 -14.57
N ILE A 153 6.52 4.17 -14.77
CA ILE A 153 6.80 2.99 -15.60
C ILE A 153 7.30 3.35 -17.01
N TYR A 154 6.70 4.33 -17.68
CA TYR A 154 7.12 4.74 -19.02
C TYR A 154 8.44 5.53 -19.04
N LYS A 155 8.83 6.16 -17.91
CA LYS A 155 10.17 6.75 -17.75
C LYS A 155 11.23 5.66 -17.58
N PHE A 156 10.89 4.56 -16.92
CA PHE A 156 11.84 3.48 -16.63
C PHE A 156 11.87 2.37 -17.68
N GLY A 157 10.80 2.23 -18.47
CA GLY A 157 10.63 1.21 -19.50
C GLY A 157 10.44 -0.22 -18.98
N THR A 158 10.64 -0.50 -17.69
CA THR A 158 10.49 -1.84 -17.09
C THR A 158 10.16 -1.79 -15.59
N TYR A 159 9.60 -2.89 -15.07
CA TYR A 159 9.36 -3.11 -13.64
C TYR A 159 10.56 -3.79 -12.92
N THR A 160 11.79 -3.54 -13.38
CA THR A 160 12.99 -4.23 -12.88
C THR A 160 13.52 -3.63 -11.57
N VAL A 161 14.39 -4.39 -10.88
CA VAL A 161 15.05 -3.98 -9.63
C VAL A 161 15.87 -2.71 -9.84
N ARG A 162 15.73 -1.74 -8.94
CA ARG A 162 16.39 -0.41 -8.99
C ARG A 162 17.59 -0.30 -8.08
N ALA A 163 18.37 0.77 -8.25
CA ALA A 163 19.53 1.10 -7.41
C ALA A 163 20.57 -0.02 -7.36
N LYS A 164 20.91 -0.54 -8.56
CA LYS A 164 22.01 -1.50 -8.72
C LYS A 164 23.36 -0.80 -8.87
N GLU A 165 23.35 0.38 -9.47
CA GLU A 165 24.53 1.24 -9.61
C GLU A 165 24.73 2.07 -8.34
N GLU A 166 25.99 2.38 -8.04
CA GLU A 166 26.37 3.10 -6.82
C GLU A 166 25.74 4.50 -6.74
N THR A 167 25.67 5.21 -7.87
CA THR A 167 25.05 6.54 -7.96
C THR A 167 23.54 6.52 -7.67
N GLU A 168 22.81 5.52 -8.18
CA GLU A 168 21.39 5.33 -7.87
C GLU A 168 21.18 4.96 -6.39
N ALA A 169 22.12 4.20 -5.80
CA ALA A 169 22.08 3.83 -4.39
C ALA A 169 22.32 5.03 -3.46
N GLU A 170 23.25 5.90 -3.80
CA GLU A 170 23.48 7.17 -3.11
C GLU A 170 22.27 8.10 -3.22
N GLN A 171 21.69 8.22 -4.42
CA GLN A 171 20.47 9.01 -4.62
C GLN A 171 19.32 8.50 -3.75
N LEU A 172 19.12 7.17 -3.66
CA LEU A 172 18.09 6.57 -2.81
C LEU A 172 18.29 6.93 -1.33
N LEU A 173 19.53 6.89 -0.83
CA LEU A 173 19.85 7.27 0.54
C LEU A 173 19.59 8.75 0.80
N ASN A 174 20.01 9.61 -0.13
CA ASN A 174 19.80 11.05 -0.05
C ASN A 174 18.30 11.39 -0.06
N ASP A 175 17.53 10.74 -0.94
CA ASP A 175 16.09 10.91 -1.00
C ASP A 175 15.41 10.41 0.27
N ALA A 176 15.82 9.27 0.83
CA ALA A 176 15.27 8.77 2.09
C ALA A 176 15.51 9.74 3.25
N GLN A 177 16.73 10.26 3.38
CA GLN A 177 17.06 11.26 4.40
C GLN A 177 16.30 12.57 4.17
N MET A 178 16.14 12.97 2.91
CA MET A 178 15.37 14.17 2.55
C MET A 178 13.89 14.03 2.95
N LEU A 179 13.28 12.87 2.70
CA LEU A 179 11.91 12.58 3.10
C LEU A 179 11.73 12.61 4.62
N GLU A 180 12.66 11.99 5.37
CA GLU A 180 12.67 12.08 6.83
C GLU A 180 12.78 13.54 7.29
N ASN A 181 13.77 14.28 6.78
CA ASN A 181 13.99 15.68 7.14
C ASN A 181 12.82 16.60 6.77
N ALA A 182 12.06 16.26 5.72
CA ALA A 182 10.87 16.99 5.34
C ALA A 182 9.71 16.77 6.33
N GLY A 183 9.69 15.63 7.03
CA GLY A 183 8.65 15.25 8.00
C GLY A 183 7.76 14.09 7.58
N CYS A 184 8.14 13.29 6.57
CA CYS A 184 7.41 12.06 6.25
C CYS A 184 7.46 11.10 7.46
N PHE A 185 6.36 10.40 7.75
CA PHE A 185 6.30 9.50 8.91
C PHE A 185 6.78 8.08 8.61
N GLY A 186 7.01 7.75 7.34
CA GLY A 186 7.48 6.44 6.89
C GLY A 186 7.77 6.44 5.40
N ILE A 187 8.46 5.42 4.91
CA ILE A 187 8.84 5.28 3.51
C ILE A 187 8.61 3.83 3.04
N VAL A 188 7.94 3.66 1.91
CA VAL A 188 7.92 2.41 1.16
C VAL A 188 9.19 2.31 0.30
N LEU A 189 9.87 1.15 0.35
CA LEU A 189 10.93 0.78 -0.58
C LEU A 189 10.48 -0.38 -1.45
N GLU A 190 10.33 -0.13 -2.76
CA GLU A 190 9.92 -1.16 -3.72
C GLU A 190 11.08 -1.62 -4.60
N LYS A 191 11.25 -2.95 -4.68
CA LYS A 191 12.24 -3.65 -5.52
C LYS A 191 13.65 -3.07 -5.44
N ILE A 192 14.13 -2.92 -4.21
CA ILE A 192 15.49 -2.50 -3.87
C ILE A 192 16.34 -3.71 -3.44
N PRO A 193 17.63 -3.79 -3.80
CA PRO A 193 18.54 -4.82 -3.28
C PRO A 193 18.52 -4.87 -1.75
N ALA A 194 18.38 -6.06 -1.16
CA ALA A 194 18.17 -6.22 0.27
C ALA A 194 19.27 -5.60 1.16
N LYS A 195 20.53 -5.59 0.70
CA LYS A 195 21.64 -4.93 1.42
C LYS A 195 21.48 -3.40 1.43
N LEU A 196 21.00 -2.82 0.34
CA LEU A 196 20.76 -1.38 0.25
C LEU A 196 19.53 -0.98 1.07
N ALA A 197 18.45 -1.76 1.02
CA ALA A 197 17.27 -1.52 1.85
C ALA A 197 17.60 -1.57 3.35
N GLU A 198 18.44 -2.53 3.78
CA GLU A 198 18.97 -2.57 5.15
C GLU A 198 19.78 -1.32 5.49
N LYS A 199 20.65 -0.86 4.57
CA LYS A 199 21.44 0.36 4.76
C LYS A 199 20.52 1.57 4.97
N VAL A 200 19.53 1.77 4.09
CA VAL A 200 18.53 2.85 4.21
C VAL A 200 17.77 2.76 5.54
N THR A 201 17.33 1.55 5.92
CA THR A 201 16.59 1.31 7.18
C THR A 201 17.37 1.73 8.42
N LYS A 202 18.69 1.54 8.42
CA LYS A 202 19.59 1.96 9.50
C LYS A 202 19.96 3.44 9.47
N THR A 203 19.81 4.10 8.33
CA THR A 203 20.16 5.52 8.16
C THR A 203 19.07 6.45 8.66
N VAL A 204 17.79 6.09 8.46
CA VAL A 204 16.64 6.93 8.88
C VAL A 204 15.94 6.37 10.11
N ASN A 205 15.37 7.25 10.93
CA ASN A 205 14.65 6.90 12.17
C ASN A 205 13.16 6.60 11.92
N ILE A 206 12.61 6.99 10.78
CA ILE A 206 11.22 6.69 10.40
C ILE A 206 11.07 5.26 9.84
N PRO A 207 9.92 4.59 10.04
CA PRO A 207 9.63 3.27 9.48
C PRO A 207 9.89 3.10 7.99
N ILE A 208 10.63 2.06 7.63
CA ILE A 208 10.77 1.57 6.26
C ILE A 208 9.88 0.35 6.03
N ILE A 209 8.97 0.43 5.06
CA ILE A 209 8.10 -0.67 4.64
C ILE A 209 8.60 -1.23 3.31
N GLY A 210 8.98 -2.50 3.28
CA GLY A 210 9.51 -3.15 2.08
C GLY A 210 8.45 -3.84 1.23
N ILE A 211 8.64 -3.81 -0.08
CA ILE A 211 8.01 -4.75 -1.03
C ILE A 211 9.06 -5.18 -2.05
N GLY A 212 9.51 -6.43 -1.92
CA GLY A 212 10.68 -6.90 -2.66
C GLY A 212 12.00 -6.23 -2.25
N ALA A 213 12.08 -5.70 -1.03
CA ALA A 213 13.26 -5.04 -0.45
C ALA A 213 14.02 -5.91 0.58
N GLY A 214 13.63 -7.18 0.75
CA GLY A 214 14.19 -8.08 1.76
C GLY A 214 13.60 -7.85 3.17
N VAL A 215 14.05 -8.66 4.14
CA VAL A 215 13.44 -8.72 5.49
C VAL A 215 14.03 -7.73 6.50
N ARG A 216 15.14 -7.05 6.17
CA ARG A 216 15.87 -6.16 7.09
C ARG A 216 15.39 -4.70 7.03
N VAL A 217 14.10 -4.54 6.78
CA VAL A 217 13.32 -3.30 6.85
C VAL A 217 12.36 -3.38 8.05
N ASP A 218 11.68 -2.29 8.41
CA ASP A 218 10.83 -2.23 9.61
C ASP A 218 9.44 -2.87 9.42
N GLY A 219 8.95 -2.97 8.19
CA GLY A 219 7.70 -3.64 7.87
C GLY A 219 7.63 -4.17 6.44
N GLN A 220 6.52 -4.80 6.08
CA GLN A 220 6.30 -5.33 4.72
C GLN A 220 4.93 -4.93 4.20
N VAL A 221 4.84 -4.70 2.88
CA VAL A 221 3.58 -4.52 2.16
C VAL A 221 3.46 -5.49 1.00
N LEU A 222 2.24 -6.00 0.77
CA LEU A 222 1.86 -6.73 -0.43
C LEU A 222 0.50 -6.25 -0.94
N VAL A 223 0.30 -6.38 -2.25
CA VAL A 223 -1.03 -6.28 -2.85
C VAL A 223 -1.83 -7.49 -2.41
N LEU A 224 -2.99 -7.25 -1.80
CA LEU A 224 -3.80 -8.31 -1.20
C LEU A 224 -4.24 -9.38 -2.20
N ASN A 225 -4.72 -8.96 -3.38
CA ASN A 225 -5.18 -9.88 -4.43
C ASN A 225 -4.07 -10.84 -4.86
N ASP A 226 -2.83 -10.36 -4.92
CA ASP A 226 -1.67 -11.18 -5.26
C ASP A 226 -1.33 -12.14 -4.11
N MET A 227 -1.35 -11.65 -2.87
CA MET A 227 -1.07 -12.41 -1.66
C MET A 227 -2.08 -13.55 -1.44
N LEU A 228 -3.36 -13.30 -1.75
CA LEU A 228 -4.45 -14.29 -1.71
C LEU A 228 -4.52 -15.18 -2.97
N GLY A 229 -3.65 -14.98 -3.95
CA GLY A 229 -3.61 -15.79 -5.18
C GLY A 229 -4.84 -15.63 -6.08
N MET A 230 -5.50 -14.46 -6.06
CA MET A 230 -6.60 -14.14 -6.98
C MET A 230 -6.08 -13.86 -8.39
N ASN A 231 -4.94 -13.18 -8.49
CA ASN A 231 -4.24 -12.93 -9.75
C ASN A 231 -3.21 -14.04 -10.01
N LYS A 232 -3.34 -14.73 -11.16
CA LYS A 232 -2.42 -15.80 -11.58
C LYS A 232 -1.37 -15.35 -12.58
N GLU A 233 -1.61 -14.26 -13.29
CA GLU A 233 -0.74 -13.74 -14.35
C GLU A 233 0.48 -13.00 -13.77
N PHE A 234 0.34 -12.47 -12.56
CA PHE A 234 1.41 -11.81 -11.83
C PHE A 234 2.04 -12.75 -10.79
N SER A 235 3.35 -12.98 -10.90
CA SER A 235 4.11 -13.85 -9.99
C SER A 235 5.56 -13.39 -9.83
N PRO A 236 5.81 -12.18 -9.29
CA PRO A 236 7.16 -11.69 -9.09
C PRO A 236 7.86 -12.50 -7.98
N ARG A 237 9.19 -12.55 -8.03
CA ARG A 237 10.02 -13.32 -7.08
C ARG A 237 9.79 -12.97 -5.61
N PHE A 238 9.35 -11.75 -5.29
CA PHE A 238 9.13 -11.31 -3.92
C PHE A 238 7.76 -11.71 -3.35
N LEU A 239 6.83 -12.17 -4.19
CA LEU A 239 5.47 -12.50 -3.77
C LEU A 239 5.44 -13.90 -3.15
N ARG A 240 4.87 -13.99 -1.96
CA ARG A 240 4.39 -15.26 -1.40
C ARG A 240 2.87 -15.27 -1.46
N ARG A 241 2.31 -16.32 -2.07
CA ARG A 241 0.87 -16.60 -2.00
C ARG A 241 0.57 -17.37 -0.73
N TYR A 242 -0.34 -16.85 0.08
CA TYR A 242 -0.83 -17.51 1.31
C TYR A 242 -2.11 -18.30 1.06
N LEU A 243 -2.77 -18.08 -0.09
CA LEU A 243 -3.96 -18.80 -0.54
C LEU A 243 -3.98 -18.88 -2.08
N ASP A 244 -4.79 -19.78 -2.65
CA ASP A 244 -5.18 -19.78 -4.07
C ASP A 244 -6.69 -19.50 -4.17
N LEU A 245 -7.07 -18.27 -3.87
CA LEU A 245 -8.48 -17.88 -3.80
C LEU A 245 -9.15 -17.92 -5.19
N ASN A 246 -8.38 -17.76 -6.27
CA ASN A 246 -8.87 -17.97 -7.62
C ASN A 246 -9.41 -19.39 -7.83
N LYS A 247 -8.67 -20.42 -7.36
CA LYS A 247 -9.12 -21.81 -7.41
C LYS A 247 -10.37 -22.04 -6.56
N GLU A 248 -10.37 -21.55 -5.32
CA GLU A 248 -11.50 -21.73 -4.40
C GLU A 248 -12.79 -21.07 -4.92
N ILE A 249 -12.70 -19.83 -5.41
CA ILE A 249 -13.84 -19.16 -6.07
C ILE A 249 -14.29 -19.95 -7.31
N SER A 250 -13.35 -20.42 -8.13
CA SER A 250 -13.70 -21.19 -9.34
C SER A 250 -14.45 -22.48 -9.01
N ILE A 251 -14.08 -23.16 -7.93
CA ILE A 251 -14.78 -24.36 -7.46
C ILE A 251 -16.18 -23.99 -6.96
N ALA A 252 -16.31 -22.98 -6.11
CA ALA A 252 -17.59 -22.54 -5.57
C ALA A 252 -18.57 -22.13 -6.68
N VAL A 253 -18.12 -21.37 -7.67
CA VAL A 253 -18.95 -20.95 -8.81
C VAL A 253 -19.39 -22.14 -9.66
N LYS A 254 -18.49 -23.12 -9.90
CA LYS A 254 -18.84 -24.35 -10.64
C LYS A 254 -19.88 -25.18 -9.90
N ASN A 255 -19.73 -25.34 -8.59
CA ASN A 255 -20.70 -26.07 -7.77
C ASN A 255 -22.06 -25.40 -7.80
N TYR A 256 -22.14 -24.09 -7.50
CA TYR A 256 -23.37 -23.31 -7.59
C TYR A 256 -24.03 -23.43 -8.97
N THR A 257 -23.26 -23.29 -10.05
CA THR A 257 -23.78 -23.42 -11.42
C THR A 257 -24.34 -24.81 -11.69
N THR A 258 -23.72 -25.86 -11.13
CA THR A 258 -24.15 -27.24 -11.30
C THR A 258 -25.44 -27.50 -10.55
N GLU A 259 -25.51 -27.06 -9.30
CA GLU A 259 -26.71 -27.18 -8.45
C GLU A 259 -27.91 -26.42 -9.02
N VAL A 260 -27.70 -25.20 -9.54
CA VAL A 260 -28.76 -24.44 -10.23
C VAL A 260 -29.27 -25.17 -11.48
N LYS A 261 -28.35 -25.72 -12.31
CA LYS A 261 -28.73 -26.43 -13.55
C LYS A 261 -29.46 -27.73 -13.29
N ASN A 262 -29.13 -28.40 -12.18
CA ASN A 262 -29.80 -29.61 -11.74
C ASN A 262 -31.09 -29.34 -10.95
N GLN A 263 -31.39 -28.08 -10.64
CA GLN A 263 -32.47 -27.67 -9.72
C GLN A 263 -32.29 -28.24 -8.30
N ASP A 264 -31.04 -28.51 -7.90
CA ASP A 264 -30.68 -28.85 -6.52
C ASP A 264 -30.65 -27.59 -5.63
N PHE A 265 -30.46 -26.41 -6.25
CA PHE A 265 -30.56 -25.09 -5.61
C PHE A 265 -31.59 -24.20 -6.34
N PRO A 266 -32.50 -23.51 -5.60
CA PRO A 266 -32.75 -23.69 -4.17
C PRO A 266 -33.49 -25.01 -3.87
N ASN A 267 -33.23 -25.61 -2.71
CA ASN A 267 -34.01 -26.75 -2.20
C ASN A 267 -35.17 -26.31 -1.29
N ASN A 268 -35.92 -27.28 -0.73
CA ASN A 268 -37.09 -27.02 0.12
C ASN A 268 -36.81 -26.15 1.37
N LYS A 269 -35.56 -26.02 1.83
CA LYS A 269 -35.18 -25.16 2.97
C LYS A 269 -34.79 -23.74 2.53
N GLU A 270 -34.67 -23.51 1.23
CA GLU A 270 -34.15 -22.28 0.62
C GLU A 270 -35.24 -21.53 -0.18
N GLN A 271 -36.51 -21.90 0.01
CA GLN A 271 -37.67 -21.28 -0.64
C GLN A 271 -38.78 -20.96 0.40
N TYR A 272 -39.66 -20.00 0.05
CA TYR A 272 -40.78 -19.53 0.88
C TYR A 272 -42.11 -20.08 0.40
#